data_AF-A0A920KQ09-F1
#
_entry.id   AF-A0A920KQ09-F1
#
_cell.length_a   1.000
_cell.length_b   1.000
_cell.length_c   1.000
_cell.angle_alpha   90.00
_cell.angle_beta   90.00
_cell.angle_gamma   90.00
#
_symmetry.space_group_name_H-M   'P 1'
#
loop_
_entity.id
_entity.type
_entity.pdbx_description
1 polymer ?
#
loop_
_entity_poly.entity_id
_entity_poly.type
_entity_poly.pdbx_seq_one_letter_code
_entity_poly.pdbx_strand_id
1 'polypeptide(L)' 'MICAPLVQLEGPAATKIEEAHWAHLVIHGVLHLLGHDHQIPAEAKQMEALEIDLLEHLGFPNPYDPERPPEGLAT' A
#
# COMPACT_ATOMS: atom_id res chain seq x y z
N MET A 1 0.38 14.65 4.05
CA MET A 1 1.12 15.41 3.01
C MET A 1 2.35 14.57 2.67
N ILE A 2 2.36 13.91 1.51
CA ILE A 2 3.51 13.13 1.03
C ILE A 2 4.25 14.00 0.03
N CYS A 3 5.53 14.28 0.29
CA CYS A 3 6.38 15.05 -0.62
C CYS A 3 7.08 14.08 -1.60
N ALA A 4 6.30 13.53 -2.53
CA ALA A 4 6.78 12.66 -3.60
C ALA A 4 7.87 13.26 -4.53
N PRO A 5 7.92 14.58 -4.81
CA PRO A 5 8.92 15.15 -5.73
C PRO A 5 10.38 15.03 -5.28
N LEU A 6 10.65 14.86 -3.98
CA LEU A 6 12.03 14.68 -3.48
C LEU A 6 12.55 13.25 -3.71
N VAL A 7 11.66 12.26 -3.80
CA VAL A 7 12.04 10.85 -3.94
C VAL A 7 12.36 10.49 -5.39
N GLN A 8 11.64 11.07 -6.35
CA GLN A 8 11.89 10.81 -7.78
C GLN A 8 13.21 11.40 -8.31
N LEU A 9 13.90 12.25 -7.54
CA LEU A 9 15.18 12.83 -7.98
C LEU A 9 16.41 11.91 -7.76
N GLU A 10 16.28 10.81 -7.00
CA GLU A 10 17.44 10.05 -6.49
C GLU A 10 17.79 8.75 -7.24
N GLY A 11 17.05 8.30 -8.27
CA GLY A 11 17.67 7.36 -9.23
C GLY A 11 16.80 6.39 -10.03
N PRO A 12 17.37 5.79 -11.11
CA PRO A 12 16.73 4.76 -11.91
C PRO A 12 16.98 3.37 -11.32
N ALA A 13 16.07 2.89 -10.46
CA ALA A 13 15.72 1.48 -10.23
C ALA A 13 14.86 1.36 -8.97
N ALA A 14 13.58 1.74 -9.04
CA ALA A 14 12.65 1.36 -7.98
C ALA A 14 12.44 -0.15 -8.06
N THR A 15 12.86 -0.89 -7.04
CA THR A 15 12.56 -2.33 -6.97
C THR A 15 11.05 -2.51 -6.74
N LYS A 16 10.47 -3.66 -7.13
CA LYS A 16 9.02 -3.93 -6.92
C LYS A 16 8.56 -3.71 -5.47
N ILE A 17 9.47 -3.84 -4.50
CA ILE A 17 9.20 -3.58 -3.07
C ILE A 17 9.01 -2.09 -2.79
N GLU A 18 9.81 -1.23 -3.43
CA GLU A 18 9.66 0.22 -3.31
C GLU A 18 8.35 0.70 -3.95
N GLU A 19 8.01 0.17 -5.13
CA GLU A 19 6.73 0.47 -5.79
C GLU A 19 5.53 0.06 -4.92
N ALA A 20 5.60 -1.11 -4.28
CA ALA A 20 4.58 -1.57 -3.34
C ALA A 20 4.41 -0.63 -2.14
N HIS A 21 5.53 -0.14 -1.57
CA HIS A 21 5.47 0.82 -0.47
C HIS A 21 4.84 2.15 -0.90
N TRP A 22 5.17 2.65 -2.09
CA TRP A 22 4.55 3.86 -2.64
C TRP A 22 3.06 3.69 -2.89
N ALA A 23 2.65 2.57 -3.47
CA ALA A 23 1.26 2.23 -3.67
C ALA A 23 0.50 2.19 -2.33
N HIS A 24 1.11 1.57 -1.31
CA HIS A 24 0.54 1.52 0.04
C HIS A 24 0.32 2.92 0.61
N LEU A 25 1.33 3.80 0.58
CA LEU A 25 1.21 5.16 1.10
C LEU A 25 0.17 6.01 0.36
N VAL A 26 0.04 5.82 -0.96
CA VAL A 26 -0.99 6.51 -1.75
C VAL A 26 -2.38 6.02 -1.38
N ILE A 27 -2.60 4.70 -1.34
CA ILE A 27 -3.88 4.11 -0.95
C ILE A 27 -4.26 4.52 0.47
N HIS A 28 -3.34 4.39 1.41
CA HIS A 28 -3.51 4.79 2.80
C HIS A 28 -3.92 6.27 2.92
N GLY A 29 -3.22 7.15 2.21
CA GLY A 29 -3.55 8.57 2.16
C GLY A 29 -4.94 8.84 1.57
N VAL A 30 -5.33 8.13 0.52
CA VAL A 30 -6.68 8.25 -0.09
C VAL A 30 -7.76 7.74 0.87
N LEU A 31 -7.54 6.62 1.56
CA LEU A 31 -8.49 6.08 2.53
C LEU A 31 -8.73 7.06 3.68
N HIS A 32 -7.68 7.71 4.18
CA HIS A 32 -7.81 8.82 5.15
C HIS A 32 -8.65 9.98 4.62
N LEU A 33 -8.46 10.37 3.36
CA LEU A 33 -9.25 11.43 2.72
C LEU A 33 -10.72 11.04 2.52
N LEU A 34 -11.02 9.75 2.40
CA LEU A 34 -12.37 9.18 2.33
C LEU A 34 -13.01 8.99 3.72
N GLY A 35 -12.28 9.29 4.80
CA GLY A 35 -12.77 9.21 6.17
C GLY A 35 -12.58 7.85 6.85
N HIS A 36 -11.79 6.94 6.25
CA HIS A 36 -11.28 5.79 6.99
C HIS A 36 -10.18 6.23 7.93
N ASP A 37 -10.14 5.67 9.13
CA ASP A 37 -9.08 5.93 10.11
C ASP A 37 -8.66 4.61 10.75
N HIS A 38 -7.59 4.64 11.52
CA HIS A 38 -7.03 3.48 12.20
C HIS A 38 -6.68 3.82 13.66
N GLN A 39 -7.39 4.75 14.29
CA GLN A 39 -7.16 5.15 15.68
C GLN A 39 -7.58 4.07 16.69
N ILE A 40 -8.59 3.26 16.36
CA ILE A 40 -9.02 2.12 17.18
C ILE A 40 -8.91 0.80 16.43
N PRO A 41 -8.79 -0.35 17.13
CA PRO A 41 -8.57 -1.65 16.48
C PRO A 41 -9.66 -2.09 15.49
N ALA A 42 -10.91 -1.65 15.70
CA ALA A 42 -12.01 -2.00 14.81
C ALA A 42 -11.91 -1.25 13.46
N GLU A 43 -11.60 0.04 13.51
CA GLU A 43 -11.42 0.90 12.34
C GLU A 43 -10.13 0.53 11.58
N ALA A 44 -9.05 0.27 12.32
CA ALA A 44 -7.79 -0.20 11.76
C ALA A 44 -8.01 -1.47 10.92
N LYS A 45 -8.70 -2.48 11.45
CA LYS A 45 -9.00 -3.71 10.69
C LYS A 45 -9.82 -3.47 9.42
N GLN A 46 -10.73 -2.50 9.44
CA GLN A 46 -11.53 -2.17 8.25
C GLN A 46 -10.66 -1.47 7.20
N MET A 47 -9.81 -0.54 7.61
CA MET A 47 -8.89 0.15 6.72
C MET A 47 -7.82 -0.79 6.16
N GLU A 48 -7.22 -1.63 7.01
CA GLU A 48 -6.23 -2.67 6.64
C GLU A 48 -6.80 -3.62 5.57
N ALA A 49 -8.05 -4.07 5.72
CA ALA A 49 -8.69 -4.95 4.75
C ALA A 49 -8.83 -4.29 3.36
N LEU A 50 -9.15 -2.99 3.33
CA LEU A 50 -9.23 -2.22 2.09
C LEU A 50 -7.85 -2.00 1.46
N GLU A 51 -6.84 -1.70 2.27
CA GLU A 51 -5.46 -1.55 1.81
C GLU A 51 -4.94 -2.85 1.16
N ILE A 52 -5.19 -3.99 1.79
CA ILE A 52 -4.81 -5.32 1.26
C ILE A 52 -5.52 -5.58 -0.07
N ASP A 53 -6.85 -5.43 -0.12
CA ASP A 53 -7.63 -5.68 -1.33
C ASP A 53 -7.17 -4.82 -2.50
N LEU A 54 -6.97 -3.51 -2.26
CA LEU A 54 -6.53 -2.58 -3.29
C LEU A 54 -5.10 -2.85 -3.78
N LEU A 55 -4.18 -3.22 -2.88
CA LEU A 55 -2.80 -3.57 -3.24
C LEU A 55 -2.75 -4.88 -4.03
N GLU A 56 -3.53 -5.89 -3.64
CA GLU A 56 -3.62 -7.17 -4.37
C GLU A 56 -4.20 -6.95 -5.78
N HIS A 57 -5.23 -6.12 -5.94
CA HIS A 57 -5.76 -5.73 -7.25
C HIS A 57 -4.74 -5.01 -8.14
N LEU A 58 -3.78 -4.31 -7.55
CA LEU A 58 -2.67 -3.66 -8.26
C LEU A 58 -1.47 -4.58 -8.48
N GLY A 59 -1.52 -5.83 -8.01
CA GLY A 59 -0.45 -6.82 -8.12
C GLY A 59 0.70 -6.63 -7.13
N PHE A 60 0.47 -5.86 -6.06
CA PHE A 60 1.42 -5.67 -4.97
C PHE A 60 1.18 -6.67 -3.83
N PRO A 61 2.23 -7.06 -3.09
CA PRO A 61 2.10 -7.95 -1.95
C PRO A 61 1.35 -7.27 -0.78
N ASN A 62 0.85 -8.09 0.14
CA ASN A 62 0.21 -7.62 1.36
C ASN A 62 1.24 -6.85 2.23
N PRO A 63 0.97 -5.58 2.61
CA PRO A 63 1.93 -4.77 3.37
C PRO A 63 2.06 -5.22 4.85
N TYR A 64 1.12 -6.01 5.34
CA TYR A 64 1.11 -6.59 6.69
C TYR A 64 1.63 -8.03 6.75
N ASP A 65 1.84 -8.64 5.59
CA ASP A 65 2.39 -10.00 5.44
C ASP A 65 3.26 -10.07 4.18
N PRO A 66 4.43 -9.40 4.16
CA PRO A 66 5.26 -9.26 2.97
C PRO A 66 5.92 -10.56 2.50
N GLU A 67 5.98 -11.57 3.37
CA GLU A 67 6.50 -12.90 3.06
C GLU A 67 5.46 -13.77 2.31
N ARG A 68 4.19 -13.39 2.35
CA ARG A 68 3.12 -14.07 1.62
C ARG A 68 3.10 -13.60 0.17
N PRO A 69 3.31 -14.50 -0.81
CA PRO A 69 3.20 -14.12 -2.22
C PRO A 69 1.76 -13.69 -2.55
N PRO A 70 1.56 -12.71 -3.45
CA PRO A 70 0.22 -12.28 -3.85
C PRO A 70 -0.54 -13.44 -4.51
N GLU A 71 -1.74 -13.73 -4.01
CA GLU A 71 -2.61 -14.76 -4.58
C GLU A 71 -3.06 -14.29 -5.98
N GLY A 72 -2.63 -15.00 -7.03
CA GLY A 72 -2.94 -14.66 -8.42
C GLY A 72 -1.73 -14.60 -9.37
N LEU A 73 -0.51 -14.70 -8.86
CA LEU A 73 0.71 -14.76 -9.70
C LEU A 73 1.26 -16.20 -9.88
N ALA A 74 0.38 -17.21 -9.79
CA ALA A 74 0.67 -18.61 -10.08
C ALA A 74 -0.19 -19.10 -11.25
N THR A 75 0.10 -18.60 -12.45
CA THR A 75 -0.16 -19.26 -13.74
C THR A 75 0.92 -18.88 -14.73
#